data_AF-A0A940JF03-F1
#
_entry.id   AF-A0A940JF03-F1
#
_cell.length_a   1.000
_cell.length_b   1.000
_cell.length_c   1.000
_cell.angle_alpha   90.00
_cell.angle_beta   90.00
_cell.angle_gamma   90.00
#
_symmetry.space_group_name_H-M   'P 1'
#
loop_
_entity.id
_entity.type
_entity.pdbx_description
1 polymer ?
#
loop_
_entity_poly.entity_id
_entity_poly.type
_entity_poly.pdbx_seq_one_letter_code
_entity_poly.pdbx_strand_id
1 'polypeptide(L)'
;RKDVPRGRAGGGRGGSGAKRGLQPAADLAPLDAGLFEALRAWRAGVAKEQNVPAYVVFADATLRGISALRPKSLDDLALVSGIGAKKLETYGEAVLAIVAAAP
;
A
#
# COMPACT_ATOMS: atom_id res chain seq x y z
N ARG A 1 -55.41 -0.27 -17.09
CA ARG A 1 -54.62 -1.47 -16.75
C ARG A 1 -53.94 -1.95 -18.03
N LYS A 2 -52.61 -1.95 -18.06
CA LYS A 2 -51.79 -2.59 -19.10
C LYS A 2 -50.37 -2.78 -18.56
N ASP A 3 -50.24 -3.93 -17.93
CA ASP A 3 -49.13 -4.89 -17.91
C ASP A 3 -47.67 -4.38 -17.92
N VAL A 4 -46.98 -4.77 -16.85
CA VAL A 4 -45.53 -4.75 -16.65
C VAL A 4 -44.92 -6.04 -17.23
N PRO A 5 -43.84 -5.97 -18.01
CA PRO A 5 -42.92 -7.10 -18.13
C PRO A 5 -41.73 -6.93 -17.18
N ARG A 6 -41.52 -7.97 -16.37
CA ARG A 6 -40.33 -8.23 -15.53
C ARG A 6 -39.15 -8.63 -16.42
N GLY A 7 -37.93 -8.19 -16.08
CA GLY A 7 -36.70 -8.66 -16.71
C GLY A 7 -35.45 -8.31 -15.88
N ARG A 8 -34.79 -9.34 -15.36
CA ARG A 8 -33.68 -9.36 -14.38
C ARG A 8 -32.30 -9.30 -15.04
N ALA A 9 -31.34 -8.57 -14.45
CA ALA A 9 -29.88 -8.84 -14.36
C ALA A 9 -29.20 -7.53 -13.88
N GLY A 10 -28.36 -7.45 -12.85
CA GLY A 10 -27.25 -8.33 -12.51
C GLY A 10 -25.95 -7.71 -13.05
N GLY A 11 -25.15 -7.07 -12.21
CA GLY A 11 -23.81 -6.61 -12.61
C GLY A 11 -23.27 -5.45 -11.79
N GLY A 12 -22.64 -5.75 -10.65
CA GLY A 12 -21.72 -4.82 -10.03
C GLY A 12 -20.53 -4.54 -10.95
N ARG A 13 -19.88 -3.39 -10.75
CA ARG A 13 -18.43 -3.28 -10.63
C ARG A 13 -18.02 -1.84 -10.31
N GLY A 14 -17.46 -1.71 -9.11
CA GLY A 14 -16.26 -0.95 -8.78
C GLY A 14 -16.02 0.35 -9.54
N GLY A 15 -16.17 1.46 -8.81
CA GLY A 15 -15.68 2.76 -9.24
C GLY A 15 -14.22 2.71 -9.63
N SER A 16 -13.95 2.76 -10.94
CA SER A 16 -12.63 3.04 -11.48
C SER A 16 -12.38 4.53 -11.40
N GLY A 17 -11.97 4.99 -10.21
CA GLY A 17 -11.37 6.29 -10.00
C GLY A 17 -9.90 6.30 -10.42
N ALA A 18 -9.59 5.93 -11.66
CA ALA A 18 -8.24 6.07 -12.21
C ALA A 18 -8.00 7.54 -12.60
N LYS A 19 -7.73 8.40 -11.60
CA LYS A 19 -7.04 9.67 -11.83
C LYS A 19 -5.61 9.52 -11.33
N ARG A 20 -4.79 9.16 -12.30
CA ARG A 20 -3.35 9.25 -12.40
C ARG A 20 -2.88 10.65 -11.96
N GLY A 21 -2.46 10.76 -10.70
CA GLY A 21 -1.62 11.85 -10.20
C GLY A 21 -0.18 11.35 -10.17
N LEU A 22 0.51 11.50 -11.30
CA LEU A 22 1.95 11.35 -11.41
C LEU A 22 2.59 12.40 -10.49
N GLN A 23 3.15 11.98 -9.36
CA GLN A 23 4.10 12.83 -8.65
C GLN A 23 5.48 12.64 -9.27
N PRO A 24 6.24 13.71 -9.54
CA PRO A 24 7.55 13.62 -10.16
C PRO A 24 8.50 12.91 -9.20
N ALA A 25 9.18 11.88 -9.73
CA ALA A 25 10.34 11.29 -9.12
C ALA A 25 11.56 12.16 -9.45
N ALA A 26 12.17 12.80 -8.45
CA ALA A 26 13.50 13.42 -8.40
C ALA A 26 13.43 14.39 -7.21
N ASP A 27 14.09 14.20 -6.06
CA ASP A 27 15.52 14.03 -5.86
C ASP A 27 15.79 13.33 -4.52
N LEU A 28 15.82 11.99 -4.44
CA LEU A 28 16.12 11.30 -3.17
C LEU A 28 16.72 9.91 -3.40
N ALA A 29 18.06 9.84 -3.45
CA ALA A 29 18.86 8.61 -3.49
C ALA A 29 18.48 7.63 -4.64
N PRO A 30 19.23 6.54 -4.88
CA PRO A 30 18.70 5.44 -5.66
C PRO A 30 17.60 4.79 -4.82
N LEU A 31 16.40 5.36 -4.86
CA LEU A 31 15.23 4.72 -4.28
C LEU A 31 15.09 3.38 -4.99
N ASP A 32 15.12 2.30 -4.23
CA ASP A 32 14.90 0.98 -4.77
C ASP A 32 13.46 0.89 -5.29
N ALA A 33 13.31 1.10 -6.59
CA ALA A 33 12.04 1.10 -7.26
C ALA A 33 11.35 -0.27 -7.17
N GLY A 34 12.12 -1.37 -7.11
CA GLY A 34 11.59 -2.72 -6.96
C GLY A 34 10.96 -2.91 -5.59
N LEU A 35 11.69 -2.57 -4.53
CA LEU A 35 11.18 -2.63 -3.16
C LEU A 35 9.99 -1.69 -2.95
N PHE A 36 10.07 -0.46 -3.47
CA PHE A 36 8.98 0.51 -3.32
C PHE A 36 7.67 0.02 -3.96
N GLU A 37 7.73 -0.56 -5.16
CA GLU A 37 6.53 -1.13 -5.79
C GLU A 37 6.01 -2.37 -5.04
N ALA A 38 6.90 -3.23 -4.51
CA ALA A 38 6.50 -4.37 -3.69
C ALA A 38 5.76 -3.93 -2.40
N LEU A 39 6.29 -2.92 -1.72
CA LEU A 39 5.66 -2.33 -0.54
C LEU A 39 4.32 -1.65 -0.88
N ARG A 40 4.24 -0.97 -2.03
CA ARG A 40 2.98 -0.36 -2.49
C ARG A 40 1.92 -1.44 -2.76
N ALA A 41 2.29 -2.53 -3.41
CA ALA A 41 1.39 -3.65 -3.73
C ALA A 41 0.88 -4.32 -2.46
N TRP A 42 1.76 -4.63 -1.51
CA TRP A 42 1.37 -5.18 -0.21
C TRP A 42 0.45 -4.24 0.56
N ARG A 43 0.78 -2.93 0.62
CA ARG A 43 -0.06 -1.93 1.28
C ARG A 43 -1.46 -1.89 0.69
N ALA A 44 -1.58 -1.99 -0.63
CA ALA A 44 -2.88 -2.05 -1.31
C ALA A 44 -3.68 -3.30 -0.92
N GLY A 45 -3.01 -4.44 -0.74
CA GLY A 45 -3.60 -5.67 -0.22
C GLY A 45 -4.16 -5.49 1.20
N VAL A 46 -3.33 -5.04 2.14
CA VAL A 46 -3.72 -4.79 3.53
C VAL A 46 -4.85 -3.78 3.62
N ALA A 47 -4.77 -2.69 2.85
CA ALA A 47 -5.80 -1.65 2.82
C ALA A 47 -7.15 -2.21 2.36
N LYS A 48 -7.13 -3.09 1.35
CA LYS A 48 -8.34 -3.77 0.85
C LYS A 48 -8.92 -4.72 1.89
N GLU A 49 -8.08 -5.50 2.57
CA GLU A 49 -8.50 -6.41 3.65
C GLU A 49 -9.15 -5.67 4.82
N GLN A 50 -8.54 -4.55 5.21
CA GLN A 50 -9.00 -3.71 6.32
C GLN A 50 -10.14 -2.75 5.90
N ASN A 51 -10.52 -2.74 4.62
CA ASN A 51 -11.49 -1.80 4.03
C ASN A 51 -11.16 -0.31 4.29
N VAL A 52 -9.88 0.03 4.40
CA VAL A 52 -9.40 1.39 4.62
C VAL A 52 -8.61 1.90 3.40
N PRO A 53 -8.49 3.22 3.21
CA PRO A 53 -7.59 3.76 2.21
C PRO A 53 -6.12 3.39 2.48
N ALA A 54 -5.34 3.14 1.42
CA ALA A 54 -3.94 2.69 1.54
C ALA A 54 -3.03 3.63 2.36
N TYR A 55 -3.25 4.94 2.28
CA TYR A 55 -2.48 5.92 3.06
C TYR A 55 -2.68 5.77 4.59
N VAL A 56 -3.76 5.12 5.04
CA VAL A 56 -4.03 4.87 6.47
C VAL A 56 -3.11 3.78 7.01
N VAL A 57 -2.82 2.76 6.21
CA VAL A 57 -1.88 1.69 6.55
C VAL A 57 -0.48 2.30 6.71
N PHE A 58 0.06 2.87 5.63
CA PHE A 58 1.29 3.66 5.66
C PHE A 58 1.23 4.80 4.63
N ALA A 59 1.80 5.95 4.99
CA ALA A 59 1.99 7.04 4.04
C ALA A 59 3.08 6.69 3.01
N ASP A 60 3.03 7.29 1.83
CA ASP A 60 4.07 7.12 0.80
C ASP A 60 5.45 7.56 1.32
N ALA A 61 5.50 8.57 2.20
CA ALA A 61 6.74 9.00 2.85
C ALA A 61 7.38 7.88 3.68
N THR A 62 6.57 7.13 4.42
CA THR A 62 7.04 5.97 5.20
C THR A 62 7.52 4.86 4.27
N LEU A 63 6.79 4.53 3.20
CA LEU A 63 7.22 3.51 2.24
C LEU A 63 8.55 3.89 1.55
N ARG A 64 8.73 5.16 1.21
CA ARG A 64 10.00 5.67 0.67
C ARG A 64 11.12 5.55 1.69
N GLY A 65 10.85 5.88 2.97
CA GLY A 65 11.81 5.71 4.06
C GLY A 65 12.26 4.25 4.23
N ILE A 66 11.32 3.30 4.21
CA ILE A 66 11.63 1.86 4.25
C ILE A 66 12.46 1.45 3.03
N SER A 67 12.08 1.91 1.83
CA SER A 67 12.77 1.54 0.59
C SER A 67 14.20 2.09 0.54
N ALA A 68 14.42 3.28 1.07
CA ALA A 68 15.74 3.90 1.15
C ALA A 68 16.61 3.29 2.26
N LEU A 69 16.01 2.94 3.41
CA LEU A 69 16.73 2.39 4.56
C LEU A 69 17.03 0.89 4.41
N ARG A 70 16.22 0.15 3.64
CA ARG A 70 16.24 -1.32 3.55
C ARG A 70 16.40 -1.99 4.94
N PRO A 71 15.45 -1.76 5.86
CA PRO A 71 15.54 -2.27 7.22
C PRO A 71 15.60 -3.80 7.23
N LYS A 72 16.48 -4.35 8.06
CA LYS A 72 16.65 -5.81 8.21
C LYS A 72 16.10 -6.33 9.54
N SER A 73 15.65 -5.42 10.39
CA SER A 73 15.11 -5.71 11.71
C SER A 73 13.95 -4.79 12.05
N LEU A 74 13.16 -5.19 13.06
CA LEU A 74 12.06 -4.37 13.57
C LEU A 74 12.58 -3.05 14.17
N ASP A 75 13.75 -3.06 14.80
CA ASP A 75 14.41 -1.85 15.31
C ASP A 75 14.72 -0.86 14.17
N ASP A 76 15.22 -1.34 13.03
CA ASP A 76 15.47 -0.49 11.86
C ASP A 76 14.17 0.11 11.31
N LEU A 77 13.08 -0.67 11.30
CA LEU A 77 11.76 -0.17 10.90
C LEU A 77 11.24 0.88 11.88
N ALA A 78 11.54 0.76 13.17
CA ALA A 78 11.15 1.75 14.18
C ALA A 78 11.86 3.11 13.99
N LEU A 79 13.01 3.14 13.30
CA LEU A 79 13.69 4.39 12.91
C LEU A 79 12.95 5.14 11.79
N VAL A 80 12.04 4.48 11.06
CA VAL A 80 11.30 5.12 9.97
C VAL A 80 10.17 5.99 10.51
N SER A 81 10.22 7.27 10.16
CA SER A 81 9.19 8.24 10.56
C SER A 81 7.79 7.83 10.05
N GLY A 82 6.82 7.81 10.97
CA GLY A 82 5.44 7.42 10.70
C GLY A 82 5.10 5.95 11.03
N ILE A 83 6.09 5.16 11.48
CA ILE A 83 5.85 3.82 12.05
C ILE A 83 5.79 3.94 13.58
N GLY A 84 4.59 3.84 14.15
CA GLY A 84 4.42 3.71 15.61
C GLY A 84 4.54 2.27 16.07
N ALA A 85 4.80 2.05 17.36
CA ALA A 85 4.98 0.72 17.97
C ALA A 85 3.87 -0.28 17.58
N LYS A 86 2.59 0.14 17.63
CA LYS A 86 1.46 -0.72 17.24
C LYS A 86 1.50 -1.15 15.76
N LYS A 87 1.90 -0.25 14.85
CA LYS A 87 2.03 -0.57 13.42
C LYS A 87 3.25 -1.47 13.18
N LEU A 88 4.33 -1.25 13.92
CA LEU A 88 5.52 -2.08 13.90
C LEU A 88 5.20 -3.52 14.32
N GLU A 89 4.49 -3.70 15.43
CA GLU A 89 4.10 -5.03 15.91
C GLU A 89 3.12 -5.72 14.95
N THR A 90 2.20 -4.98 14.35
CA THR A 90 1.18 -5.55 13.45
C THR A 90 1.73 -5.88 12.06
N TYR A 91 2.58 -5.01 11.51
CA TYR A 91 2.99 -5.07 10.11
C TYR A 91 4.49 -5.25 9.90
N GLY A 92 5.31 -5.13 10.95
CA GLY A 92 6.76 -5.12 10.85
C GLY A 92 7.30 -6.42 10.24
N GLU A 93 6.84 -7.58 10.72
CA GLU A 93 7.18 -8.88 10.15
C GLU A 93 6.85 -8.99 8.65
N ALA A 94 5.64 -8.54 8.26
CA ALA A 94 5.22 -8.57 6.85
C ALA A 94 6.08 -7.63 5.98
N VAL A 95 6.40 -6.45 6.49
CA VAL A 95 7.27 -5.48 5.80
C VAL A 95 8.69 -6.02 5.68
N LEU A 96 9.27 -6.61 6.73
CA LEU A 96 10.59 -7.24 6.68
C LEU A 96 10.64 -8.38 5.68
N ALA A 97 9.59 -9.21 5.62
CA ALA A 97 9.50 -10.28 4.62
C ALA A 97 9.52 -9.73 3.19
N ILE A 98 8.86 -8.60 2.93
CA ILE A 98 8.88 -7.93 1.62
C ILE A 98 10.25 -7.35 1.31
N VAL A 99 10.88 -6.69 2.28
CA VAL A 99 12.24 -6.15 2.13
C VAL A 99 13.24 -7.26 1.84
N ALA A 100 13.10 -8.41 2.49
CA ALA A 100 13.95 -9.58 2.25
C ALA A 100 13.67 -10.29 0.91
N ALA A 101 12.43 -10.24 0.43
CA ALA A 101 12.02 -10.85 -0.84
C ALA A 101 12.28 -9.95 -2.07
N ALA A 102 12.47 -8.65 -1.87
CA ALA A 102 12.79 -7.72 -2.94
C ALA A 102 14.24 -7.93 -3.45
N PRO A 103 14.46 -7.85 -4.77
CA PRO A 103 15.75 -8.14 -5.39
C PRO A 103 16.87 -7.12 -5.09
#